data_AF-A0A518AS17-F1
#
_entry.id   AF-A0A518AS17-F1
#
_cell.length_a   1.000
_cell.length_b   1.000
_cell.length_c   1.000
_cell.angle_alpha   90.00
_cell.angle_beta   90.00
_cell.angle_gamma   90.00
#
_symmetry.space_group_name_H-M   'P 1'
#
loop_
_entity.id
_entity.type
_entity.pdbx_description
1 polymer ?
#
loop_
_entity_poly.entity_id
_entity_poly.type
_entity_poly.pdbx_seq_one_letter_code
_entity_poly.pdbx_strand_id
1 'polypeptide(L)'
;MSHKSCYGQMFPSDMDNPPADRRVSGKVFAYESQPPIGICAAKRETFVDQQEWDDCLACEEFDHCYRLCLAKLEFDQAVGS
;
A
#
# COMPACT_ATOMS: atom_id res chain seq x y z
N MET A 1 16.85 2.08 19.57
CA MET A 1 15.69 2.86 19.11
C MET A 1 14.63 1.87 18.69
N SER A 2 13.40 2.01 19.18
CA SER A 2 12.29 1.12 18.80
C SER A 2 11.42 1.85 17.80
N HIS A 3 11.26 1.29 16.61
CA HIS A 3 10.36 1.84 15.61
C HIS A 3 8.91 1.83 16.13
N LYS A 4 8.08 2.74 15.62
CA LYS A 4 6.62 2.71 15.85
C LYS A 4 6.03 1.41 15.29
N SER A 5 4.91 0.96 15.86
CA SER A 5 4.21 -0.26 15.40
C SER A 5 3.75 -0.19 13.94
N CYS A 6 3.49 1.01 13.41
CA CYS A 6 3.08 1.23 12.03
C CYS A 6 4.26 1.37 11.04
N TYR A 7 5.50 1.24 11.51
CA TYR A 7 6.69 1.40 10.69
C TYR A 7 6.73 0.34 9.58
N GLY A 8 6.92 0.77 8.33
CA GLY A 8 6.88 -0.12 7.15
C GLY A 8 5.48 -0.53 6.69
N GLN A 9 4.41 0.05 7.24
CA GLN A 9 3.03 -0.34 6.92
C GLN A 9 2.24 0.73 6.13
N MET A 10 2.93 1.68 5.47
CA MET A 10 2.25 2.73 4.70
C MET A 10 1.43 2.16 3.54
N PHE A 11 1.92 1.08 2.93
CA PHE A 11 1.29 0.39 1.81
C PHE A 11 0.65 -0.93 2.28
N PRO A 12 -0.36 -1.44 1.55
CA PRO A 12 -0.89 -2.76 1.79
C PRO A 12 0.20 -3.83 1.69
N SER A 13 0.10 -4.88 2.52
CA SER A 13 1.07 -5.98 2.50
C SER A 13 0.84 -6.96 1.35
N ASP A 14 -0.40 -7.09 0.88
CA ASP A 14 -0.81 -8.00 -0.19
C ASP A 14 -1.09 -7.18 -1.44
N MET A 15 -0.12 -7.07 -2.35
CA MET A 15 -0.24 -6.32 -3.60
C MET A 15 -0.59 -7.22 -4.81
N ASP A 16 -0.17 -8.49 -4.78
CA ASP A 16 -0.17 -9.36 -5.96
C ASP A 16 -1.46 -10.14 -6.18
N ASN A 17 -2.20 -10.45 -5.11
CA ASN A 17 -3.45 -11.22 -5.20
C ASN A 17 -4.58 -10.53 -4.44
N PRO A 18 -5.12 -9.44 -5.01
CA PRO A 18 -6.18 -8.70 -4.35
C PRO A 18 -7.46 -9.54 -4.26
N PRO A 19 -8.08 -9.68 -3.08
CA PRO A 19 -9.42 -10.24 -3.00
C PRO A 19 -10.36 -9.40 -3.88
N ALA A 20 -11.03 -10.05 -4.85
CA ALA A 20 -12.08 -9.40 -5.61
C ALA A 20 -13.17 -8.96 -4.63
N ASP A 21 -13.65 -7.73 -4.75
CA ASP A 21 -14.70 -7.09 -3.91
C ASP A 21 -14.27 -6.51 -2.55
N ARG A 22 -12.98 -6.52 -2.22
CA ARG A 22 -12.50 -5.99 -0.94
C ARG A 22 -11.41 -4.96 -1.11
N ARG A 23 -11.53 -3.87 -0.35
CA ARG A 23 -10.46 -2.89 -0.16
C ARG A 23 -9.33 -3.50 0.67
N VAL A 24 -8.11 -3.41 0.15
CA VAL A 24 -6.88 -3.78 0.85
C VAL A 24 -6.18 -2.49 1.26
N SER A 25 -5.98 -2.32 2.57
CA SER A 25 -5.47 -1.08 3.15
C SER A 25 -4.14 -1.29 3.86
N GLY A 26 -3.19 -0.40 3.57
CA GLY A 26 -2.11 -0.06 4.50
C GLY A 26 -2.57 1.09 5.41
N LYS A 27 -1.61 1.71 6.09
CA LYS A 27 -1.85 2.89 6.92
C LYS A 27 -2.32 4.09 6.09
N VAL A 28 -1.66 4.37 4.96
CA VAL A 28 -1.94 5.55 4.12
C VAL A 28 -2.58 5.13 2.80
N PHE A 29 -1.97 4.17 2.13
CA PHE A 29 -2.39 3.77 0.79
C PHE A 29 -3.30 2.56 0.88
N ALA A 30 -4.37 2.58 0.11
CA ALA A 30 -5.25 1.44 -0.08
C ALA A 30 -5.57 1.28 -1.56
N TYR A 31 -6.00 0.10 -1.95
CA TYR A 31 -6.55 -0.12 -3.28
C TYR A 31 -7.76 -1.06 -3.20
N GLU A 32 -8.60 -0.99 -4.23
CA GLU A 32 -9.73 -1.90 -4.42
C GLU A 32 -9.69 -2.44 -5.85
N SER A 33 -9.88 -3.75 -5.99
CA SER A 33 -9.94 -4.41 -7.29
C SER A 33 -11.38 -4.74 -7.63
N GLN A 34 -11.83 -4.17 -8.74
CA GLN A 34 -13.13 -4.49 -9.33
C GLN A 34 -12.94 -5.68 -10.28
N PRO A 35 -13.65 -6.81 -10.04
CA PRO A 35 -13.55 -7.96 -10.93
C PRO A 35 -14.01 -7.59 -12.35
N PRO A 36 -13.53 -8.30 -13.37
CA PRO A 36 -14.00 -8.08 -14.74
C PRO A 36 -15.50 -8.35 -14.83
N ILE A 37 -16.23 -7.44 -15.50
CA ILE A 37 -17.67 -7.59 -15.76
C ILE A 37 -17.83 -7.88 -17.26
N GLY A 38 -18.14 -9.13 -17.58
CA GLY A 38 -18.25 -9.58 -18.98
C GLY A 38 -16.90 -9.48 -19.70
N ILE A 39 -16.85 -8.68 -20.77
CA ILE A 39 -15.62 -8.42 -21.55
C ILE A 39 -14.80 -7.24 -21.02
N CYS A 40 -15.28 -6.54 -19.99
CA CYS A 40 -14.54 -5.43 -19.40
C CYS A 40 -13.36 -5.96 -18.57
N ALA A 41 -12.18 -5.36 -18.75
CA ALA A 41 -11.00 -5.68 -17.96
C ALA A 41 -11.21 -5.38 -16.47
N ALA A 42 -10.49 -6.10 -15.62
CA ALA A 42 -10.41 -5.78 -14.20
C ALA A 42 -9.88 -4.35 -14.01
N LYS A 43 -10.50 -3.59 -13.11
CA LYS A 43 -10.09 -2.23 -12.78
C LYS A 43 -9.50 -2.20 -11.37
N ARG A 44 -8.40 -1.45 -11.19
CA ARG A 44 -7.88 -1.12 -9.86
C ARG A 44 -8.12 0.35 -9.59
N GLU A 45 -8.62 0.64 -8.40
CA GLU A 45 -8.78 2.00 -7.90
C GLU A 45 -7.92 2.18 -6.65
N THR A 46 -7.20 3.30 -6.56
CA THR A 46 -6.30 3.61 -5.45
C THR A 46 -6.86 4.70 -4.58
N PHE A 47 -6.68 4.57 -3.27
CA PHE A 47 -7.14 5.51 -2.26
C PHE A 47 -5.96 5.96 -1.40
N VAL A 48 -6.02 7.21 -0.97
CA VAL A 48 -5.04 7.81 -0.05
C VAL A 48 -5.80 8.38 1.13
N ASP A 49 -5.47 7.92 2.34
CA ASP A 49 -5.94 8.57 3.57
C ASP A 49 -5.03 9.78 3.86
N GLN A 50 -5.58 10.98 3.62
CA GLN A 50 -4.83 12.22 3.78
C GLN A 50 -4.51 12.53 5.24
N GLN A 51 -5.35 12.12 6.19
CA GLN A 51 -5.10 12.35 7.61
C GLN A 51 -3.92 11.51 8.08
N GLU A 52 -3.91 10.23 7.72
CA GLU A 52 -2.80 9.32 8.04
C GLU A 52 -1.51 9.71 7.30
N TRP A 53 -1.63 10.32 6.12
CA TRP A 53 -0.50 10.90 5.39
C TRP A 53 0.13 12.08 6.13
N ASP A 54 -0.67 13.03 6.59
CA ASP A 54 -0.20 14.18 7.38
C ASP A 54 0.47 13.72 8.68
N ASP A 55 -0.10 12.70 9.35
CA ASP A 55 0.49 12.06 10.53
C ASP A 55 1.84 11.40 10.23
N CYS A 56 2.00 10.84 9.02
CA CYS A 56 3.29 10.30 8.57
C CYS A 56 4.30 11.42 8.31
N LEU A 57 3.90 12.53 7.69
CA LEU A 57 4.79 13.68 7.45
C LEU A 57 5.31 14.34 8.73
N ALA A 58 4.52 14.29 9.82
CA ALA A 58 4.93 14.77 11.14
C ALA A 58 5.88 13.80 11.87
N CYS A 59 6.12 12.60 11.35
CA CYS A 59 6.93 11.58 12.01
C CYS A 59 8.43 11.75 11.70
N GLU A 60 9.28 11.73 12.73
CA GLU A 60 10.74 11.86 12.57
C GLU A 60 11.38 10.75 11.72
N GLU A 61 10.76 9.55 11.73
CA GLU A 61 11.22 8.39 10.97
C GLU A 61 10.62 8.29 9.56
N PHE A 62 9.88 9.32 9.10
CA PHE A 62 9.13 9.28 7.85
C PHE A 62 9.97 8.82 6.65
N ASP A 63 11.11 9.46 6.41
CA ASP A 63 11.96 9.18 5.25
C ASP A 63 12.48 7.74 5.27
N HIS A 64 12.90 7.23 6.44
CA HIS A 64 13.36 5.85 6.59
C HIS A 64 12.21 4.84 6.37
N CYS A 65 11.05 5.11 6.96
CA CYS A 65 9.83 4.31 6.81
C CYS A 65 9.36 4.24 5.35
N TYR A 66 9.32 5.39 4.67
CA TYR A 66 8.89 5.52 3.30
C TYR A 66 9.84 4.81 2.34
N ARG A 67 11.16 4.98 2.51
CA ARG A 67 12.18 4.28 1.71
C ARG A 67 12.09 2.77 1.87
N LEU A 68 11.88 2.27 3.10
CA LEU A 68 11.68 0.84 3.33
C LEU A 68 10.45 0.33 2.57
N CYS A 69 9.34 1.08 2.63
CA CYS A 69 8.14 0.70 1.91
C CYS A 69 8.35 0.66 0.38
N LEU A 70 9.02 1.67 -0.18
CA LEU A 70 9.36 1.68 -1.61
C LEU A 70 10.28 0.52 -2.00
N ALA A 71 11.32 0.27 -1.20
CA ALA A 71 12.24 -0.85 -1.43
C ALA A 71 11.51 -2.20 -1.41
N LYS A 72 10.50 -2.37 -0.55
CA LYS A 72 9.64 -3.56 -0.54
C LYS A 72 8.85 -3.69 -1.85
N LEU A 73 8.23 -2.61 -2.33
CA LEU A 73 7.48 -2.63 -3.59
C LEU A 73 8.36 -2.93 -4.81
N GLU A 74 9.58 -2.40 -4.84
CA GLU A 74 10.56 -2.69 -5.89
C GLU A 74 11.02 -4.15 -5.83
N PHE A 75 11.25 -4.67 -4.62
CA PHE A 75 11.62 -6.08 -4.41
C PHE A 75 10.50 -7.02 -4.87
N ASP A 76 9.26 -6.78 -4.45
CA ASP A 76 8.09 -7.58 -4.81
C ASP A 76 7.90 -7.62 -6.35
N GLN A 77 8.07 -6.50 -7.04
CA GLN A 77 8.07 -6.44 -8.51
C GLN A 77 9.21 -7.26 -9.14
N ALA A 78 10.40 -7.22 -8.56
CA ALA A 78 11.55 -7.96 -9.08
C ALA A 78 11.42 -9.49 -8.90
N VAL A 79 10.76 -9.96 -7.83
CA VAL A 79 10.55 -11.40 -7.57
C VAL A 79 9.28 -11.95 -8.21
N GLY A 80 8.27 -11.10 -8.47
CA GLY A 80 7.01 -11.47 -9.12
C GLY A 80 7.07 -11.56 -10.66
N SER A 81 8.28 -11.54 -11.24
CA SER A 81 8.56 -11.65 -12.69
C SER A 81 8.65 -13.09 -13.18
#